data_AF-A0A9E0LP15-F1
#
_entry.id   AF-A0A9E0LP15-F1
#
_cell.length_a   1.000
_cell.length_b   1.000
_cell.length_c   1.000
_cell.angle_alpha   90.00
_cell.angle_beta   90.00
_cell.angle_gamma   90.00
#
_symmetry.space_group_name_H-M   'P 1'
#
loop_
_entity.id
_entity.type
_entity.pdbx_description
1 polymer ?
#
loop_
_entity_poly.entity_id
_entity_poly.type
_entity_poly.pdbx_seq_one_letter_code
_entity_poly.pdbx_strand_id
1 'polypeptide(L)'
;MSESPTKAEIRDSVIYYTCQRRCYGVTGQAGICCTLGDRDWIMGPITDAKEFLARLNLRFGKKYKYDAVFIEYEEGHRLFPERSCWQNPDHFPALRVVMDAEDGYPCRFLENHQCTIQDIKPKICADYLCDHLKHVVSTVTGESA
;
A
#
# COMPACT_ATOMS: atom_id res chain seq x y z
N MET A 1 -4.14 -29.16 20.94
CA MET A 1 -5.07 -28.18 21.54
C MET A 1 -4.84 -26.89 20.77
N SER A 2 -5.84 -26.40 20.03
CA SER A 2 -5.71 -25.14 19.28
C SER A 2 -5.86 -23.99 20.27
N GLU A 3 -4.76 -23.27 20.51
CA GLU A 3 -4.79 -22.03 21.30
C GLU A 3 -5.69 -21.00 20.63
N SER A 4 -6.38 -20.19 21.42
CA SER A 4 -7.18 -19.09 20.89
C SER A 4 -6.27 -18.04 20.27
N PRO A 5 -6.65 -17.45 19.12
CA PRO A 5 -5.82 -16.45 18.46
C PRO A 5 -5.63 -15.23 19.36
N THR A 6 -4.41 -14.69 19.32
CA THR A 6 -4.06 -13.43 19.97
C THR A 6 -4.79 -12.25 19.33
N LYS A 7 -4.87 -11.12 20.04
CA LYS A 7 -5.47 -9.89 19.49
C LYS A 7 -4.79 -9.41 18.21
N ALA A 8 -3.46 -9.57 18.12
CA ALA A 8 -2.70 -9.22 16.93
C ALA A 8 -3.09 -10.10 15.73
N GLU A 9 -3.21 -11.42 15.93
CA GLU A 9 -3.65 -12.33 14.88
C GLU A 9 -5.09 -12.04 14.41
N ILE A 10 -5.99 -11.67 15.34
CA ILE A 10 -7.34 -11.23 15.00
C ILE A 10 -7.29 -9.95 14.18
N ARG A 11 -6.52 -8.94 14.63
CA ARG A 11 -6.34 -7.66 13.93
C ARG A 11 -5.86 -7.87 12.50
N ASP A 12 -4.80 -8.65 12.32
CA ASP A 12 -4.21 -8.93 11.01
C ASP A 12 -5.18 -9.68 10.09
N SER A 13 -5.91 -10.66 10.64
CA SER A 13 -6.93 -11.41 9.90
C SER A 13 -8.09 -10.50 9.43
N VAL A 14 -8.54 -9.58 10.29
CA VAL A 14 -9.61 -8.62 9.99
C VAL A 14 -9.15 -7.62 8.93
N ILE A 15 -7.93 -7.09 9.05
CA ILE A 15 -7.34 -6.19 8.06
C ILE A 15 -7.24 -6.91 6.71
N TYR A 16 -6.65 -8.11 6.70
CA TYR A 16 -6.49 -8.90 5.49
C TYR A 16 -7.83 -9.17 4.80
N TYR A 17 -8.82 -9.67 5.53
CA TYR A 17 -10.15 -9.92 5.00
C TYR A 17 -10.81 -8.66 4.44
N THR A 18 -10.75 -7.55 5.19
CA THR A 18 -11.38 -6.29 4.80
C THR A 18 -10.72 -5.71 3.56
N CYS A 19 -9.39 -5.69 3.47
CA CYS A 19 -8.67 -5.24 2.29
C CYS A 19 -8.94 -6.09 1.04
N GLN A 20 -9.20 -7.40 1.21
CA GLN A 20 -9.40 -8.35 0.12
C GLN A 20 -10.86 -8.48 -0.35
N ARG A 21 -11.84 -8.13 0.49
CA ARG A 21 -13.26 -8.40 0.20
C ARG A 21 -14.17 -7.19 0.33
N ARG A 22 -13.74 -6.18 1.09
CA ARG A 22 -14.55 -5.01 1.48
C ARG A 22 -13.70 -3.73 1.51
N CYS A 23 -12.79 -3.58 0.56
CA CYS A 23 -11.86 -2.47 0.59
C CYS A 23 -12.63 -1.13 0.55
N TYR A 24 -12.31 -0.20 1.46
CA TYR A 24 -13.06 1.05 1.63
C TYR A 24 -14.57 0.88 1.91
N GLY A 25 -14.99 -0.29 2.40
CA GLY A 25 -16.39 -0.60 2.71
C GLY A 25 -17.21 -1.09 1.51
N VAL A 26 -16.62 -1.20 0.32
CA VAL A 26 -17.31 -1.64 -0.89
C VAL A 26 -17.18 -3.15 -1.05
N THR A 27 -18.31 -3.85 -1.09
CA THR A 27 -18.34 -5.33 -1.20
C THR A 27 -17.78 -5.78 -2.55
N GLY A 28 -16.88 -6.76 -2.54
CA GLY A 28 -16.23 -7.30 -3.74
C GLY A 28 -15.05 -6.46 -4.24
N GLN A 29 -14.75 -5.33 -3.58
CA GLN A 29 -13.62 -4.48 -3.93
C GLN A 29 -12.35 -4.90 -3.19
N ALA A 30 -11.23 -4.92 -3.91
CA ALA A 30 -9.91 -5.26 -3.40
C ALA A 30 -8.83 -4.37 -4.01
N GLY A 31 -7.77 -4.10 -3.23
CA GLY A 31 -6.57 -3.46 -3.74
C GLY A 31 -6.66 -1.95 -4.04
N ILE A 32 -7.76 -1.26 -3.71
CA ILE A 32 -7.89 0.16 -4.08
C ILE A 32 -6.82 1.04 -3.44
N CYS A 33 -6.33 0.76 -2.22
CA CYS A 33 -5.22 1.51 -1.63
C CYS A 33 -3.92 1.43 -2.46
N CYS A 34 -3.78 0.36 -3.24
CA CYS A 34 -2.68 0.12 -4.15
C CYS A 34 -2.97 0.60 -5.57
N THR A 35 -4.13 1.19 -5.87
CA THR A 35 -4.48 1.70 -7.21
C THR A 35 -4.81 3.18 -7.13
N LEU A 36 -4.02 4.02 -7.79
CA LEU A 36 -4.17 5.47 -7.68
C LEU A 36 -5.57 5.93 -8.14
N GLY A 37 -6.05 5.45 -9.29
CA GLY A 37 -7.32 5.81 -9.89
C GLY A 37 -7.41 7.31 -10.18
N ASP A 38 -8.56 7.89 -9.88
CA ASP A 38 -8.87 9.33 -9.93
C ASP A 38 -8.52 10.06 -8.61
N ARG A 39 -8.01 9.35 -7.61
CA ARG A 39 -7.83 9.90 -6.26
C ARG A 39 -6.61 10.81 -6.17
N ASP A 40 -6.74 11.88 -5.40
CA ASP A 40 -5.62 12.73 -5.02
C ASP A 40 -4.88 12.08 -3.84
N TRP A 41 -4.09 11.05 -4.16
CA TRP A 41 -3.37 10.20 -3.21
C TRP A 41 -1.98 9.90 -3.76
N ILE A 42 -1.04 9.60 -2.87
CA ILE A 42 0.31 9.15 -3.22
C ILE A 42 0.75 8.05 -2.26
N MET A 43 1.42 7.02 -2.78
CA MET A 43 1.92 5.89 -1.98
C MET A 43 3.29 6.23 -1.37
N GLY A 44 3.34 7.29 -0.57
CA GLY A 44 4.55 7.83 0.06
C GLY A 44 4.21 8.79 1.22
N PRO A 45 5.21 9.27 1.96
CA PRO A 45 6.64 9.04 1.75
C PRO A 45 7.10 7.66 2.23
N ILE A 46 7.98 7.03 1.46
CA ILE A 46 8.64 5.77 1.82
C ILE A 46 9.87 6.09 2.66
N THR A 47 9.69 6.09 3.98
CA THR A 47 10.76 6.41 4.94
C THR A 47 11.81 5.30 5.09
N ASP A 48 11.52 4.09 4.63
CA ASP A 48 12.39 2.92 4.67
C ASP A 48 12.78 2.42 3.26
N ALA A 49 12.94 3.33 2.30
CA ALA A 49 13.12 2.98 0.88
C ALA A 49 14.35 2.09 0.62
N LYS A 50 15.47 2.34 1.31
CA LYS A 50 16.71 1.56 1.14
C LYS A 50 16.56 0.15 1.71
N GLU A 51 15.99 0.05 2.91
CA GLU A 51 15.72 -1.21 3.60
C GLU A 51 14.69 -2.03 2.83
N PHE A 52 13.63 -1.39 2.34
CA PHE A 52 12.61 -2.03 1.52
C PHE A 52 13.20 -2.57 0.21
N LEU A 53 14.05 -1.79 -0.49
CA LEU A 53 14.72 -2.26 -1.70
C LEU A 53 15.63 -3.47 -1.43
N ALA A 54 16.31 -3.50 -0.28
CA ALA A 54 17.11 -4.66 0.14
C ALA A 54 16.25 -5.91 0.37
N ARG A 55 15.12 -5.78 1.09
CA ARG A 55 14.14 -6.87 1.28
C ARG A 55 13.59 -7.37 -0.06
N LEU A 56 13.27 -6.45 -0.97
CA LEU A 56 12.75 -6.76 -2.30
C LEU A 56 13.77 -7.55 -3.14
N ASN A 57 15.03 -7.11 -3.13
CA ASN A 57 16.11 -7.79 -3.85
C ASN A 57 16.33 -9.22 -3.33
N LEU A 58 16.32 -9.39 -2.01
CA LEU A 58 16.43 -10.69 -1.37
C LEU A 58 15.27 -11.61 -1.74
N ARG A 59 14.02 -11.11 -1.70
CA ARG A 59 12.80 -11.89 -1.97
C ARG A 59 12.75 -12.48 -3.36
N PHE A 60 13.21 -11.73 -4.37
CA PHE A 60 13.12 -12.11 -5.77
C PHE A 60 14.46 -12.55 -6.38
N GLY A 61 15.54 -12.56 -5.60
CA GLY A 61 16.87 -12.95 -6.09
C GLY A 61 17.39 -12.08 -7.24
N LYS A 62 16.93 -10.82 -7.34
CA LYS A 62 17.31 -9.88 -8.40
C LYS A 62 17.67 -8.52 -7.84
N LYS A 63 18.43 -7.75 -8.61
CA LYS A 63 18.82 -6.38 -8.25
C LYS A 63 17.88 -5.39 -8.92
N TYR A 64 16.80 -5.02 -8.24
CA TYR A 64 15.96 -3.91 -8.65
C TYR A 64 16.72 -2.60 -8.56
N LYS A 65 16.54 -1.76 -9.58
CA LYS A 65 16.99 -0.37 -9.54
C LYS A 65 16.01 0.46 -8.69
N TYR A 66 16.53 1.49 -8.04
CA TYR A 66 15.74 2.36 -7.17
C TYR A 66 14.63 3.08 -7.96
N ASP A 67 14.98 3.68 -9.10
CA ASP A 67 14.05 4.34 -10.03
C ASP A 67 12.98 3.40 -10.59
N ALA A 68 13.21 2.09 -10.64
CA ALA A 68 12.21 1.11 -11.04
C ALA A 68 11.15 0.86 -9.96
N VAL A 69 11.46 1.12 -8.69
CA VAL A 69 10.57 0.83 -7.55
C VAL A 69 9.93 2.10 -7.00
N PHE A 70 10.64 3.22 -7.07
CA PHE A 70 10.22 4.49 -6.50
C PHE A 70 10.12 5.59 -7.55
N ILE A 71 9.31 6.60 -7.23
CA ILE A 71 9.21 7.87 -7.94
C ILE A 71 9.72 8.95 -6.98
N GLU A 72 10.54 9.85 -7.49
CA GLU A 72 11.04 11.03 -6.79
C GLU A 72 10.22 12.27 -7.17
N TYR A 73 10.27 13.32 -6.35
CA TYR A 73 9.44 14.53 -6.52
C TYR A 73 9.48 15.08 -7.95
N GLU A 74 10.69 15.35 -8.45
CA GLU A 74 10.96 15.91 -9.79
C GLU A 74 10.28 15.12 -10.93
N GLU A 75 10.13 13.82 -10.78
CA GLU A 75 9.41 13.01 -11.76
C GLU A 75 7.90 13.03 -11.46
N GLY A 76 7.50 12.76 -10.23
CA GLY A 76 6.11 12.60 -9.83
C GLY A 76 5.26 13.85 -10.11
N HIS A 77 5.77 15.04 -9.77
CA HIS A 77 5.00 16.28 -9.94
C HIS A 77 4.70 16.58 -11.43
N ARG A 78 5.54 16.08 -12.36
CA ARG A 78 5.33 16.17 -13.81
C ARG A 78 4.39 15.10 -14.35
N LEU A 79 4.36 13.92 -13.74
CA LEU A 79 3.47 12.82 -14.16
C LEU A 79 2.01 13.12 -13.80
N PHE A 80 1.75 13.75 -12.66
CA PHE A 80 0.40 14.06 -12.18
C PHE A 80 0.29 15.53 -11.72
N PRO A 81 0.42 16.50 -12.63
CA PRO A 81 0.39 17.93 -12.32
C PRO A 81 -0.94 18.40 -11.71
N GLU A 82 -2.02 17.69 -11.98
CA GLU A 82 -3.37 17.99 -11.51
C GLU A 82 -3.64 17.52 -10.08
N ARG A 83 -2.77 16.68 -9.50
CA ARG A 83 -2.99 16.05 -8.19
C ARG A 83 -2.20 16.78 -7.11
N SER A 84 -2.89 17.41 -6.15
CA SER A 84 -2.24 18.26 -5.15
C SER A 84 -1.28 17.48 -4.26
N CYS A 85 -1.58 16.21 -3.94
CA CYS A 85 -0.70 15.35 -3.16
C CYS A 85 0.64 15.09 -3.86
N TRP A 86 0.68 15.14 -5.20
CA TRP A 86 1.90 14.95 -5.99
C TRP A 86 2.74 16.22 -6.13
N GLN A 87 2.19 17.36 -5.73
CA GLN A 87 2.89 18.65 -5.74
C GLN A 87 3.66 18.92 -4.44
N ASN A 88 3.45 18.11 -3.40
CA ASN A 88 4.17 18.23 -2.13
C ASN A 88 5.44 17.35 -2.11
N PRO A 89 6.66 17.92 -2.05
CA PRO A 89 7.89 17.14 -1.98
C PRO A 89 8.01 16.24 -0.74
N ASP A 90 7.34 16.58 0.37
CA ASP A 90 7.40 15.79 1.61
C ASP A 90 6.72 14.42 1.49
N HIS A 91 5.96 14.19 0.41
CA HIS A 91 5.32 12.89 0.14
C HIS A 91 6.21 11.91 -0.64
N PHE A 92 7.45 12.30 -0.97
CA PHE A 92 8.39 11.51 -1.74
C PHE A 92 9.55 10.99 -0.85
N PRO A 93 10.25 9.91 -1.24
CA PRO A 93 9.98 9.06 -2.41
C PRO A 93 8.67 8.29 -2.25
N ALA A 94 7.95 8.06 -3.34
CA ALA A 94 6.72 7.29 -3.36
C ALA A 94 6.91 5.97 -4.12
N LEU A 95 6.06 4.97 -3.88
CA LEU A 95 6.05 3.75 -4.70
C LEU A 95 5.63 4.07 -6.14
N ARG A 96 6.35 3.47 -7.09
CA ARG A 96 6.06 3.61 -8.51
C ARG A 96 4.79 2.86 -8.90
N VAL A 97 3.93 3.55 -9.64
CA VAL A 97 2.73 2.98 -10.27
C VAL A 97 3.02 2.52 -11.70
N VAL A 98 2.18 1.63 -12.22
CA VAL A 98 2.22 1.17 -13.61
C VAL A 98 1.49 2.18 -14.48
N MET A 99 2.25 2.97 -15.26
CA MET A 99 1.70 4.07 -16.05
C MET A 99 0.78 3.61 -17.19
N ASP A 100 1.04 2.44 -17.77
CA ASP A 100 0.33 1.94 -18.95
C ASP A 100 -0.82 0.96 -18.61
N ALA A 101 -1.20 0.88 -17.33
CA ALA A 101 -2.28 -0.02 -16.92
C ALA A 101 -3.65 0.60 -17.23
N GLU A 102 -4.55 -0.21 -17.79
CA GLU A 102 -5.95 0.16 -18.01
C GLU A 102 -6.67 0.48 -16.68
N ASP A 103 -6.25 -0.16 -15.59
CA ASP A 103 -6.85 -0.05 -14.25
C ASP A 103 -6.32 1.13 -13.41
N GLY A 104 -6.20 2.32 -13.98
CA GLY A 104 -6.00 3.56 -13.21
C GLY A 104 -4.72 3.58 -12.34
N TYR A 105 -3.58 3.22 -12.93
CA TYR A 105 -2.26 3.30 -12.29
C TYR A 105 -2.13 2.48 -10.98
N PRO A 106 -2.18 1.14 -11.05
CA PRO A 106 -1.93 0.26 -9.93
C PRO A 106 -0.45 0.27 -9.51
N CYS A 107 -0.19 -0.04 -8.26
CA CYS A 107 1.11 -0.36 -7.73
C CYS A 107 1.67 -1.58 -8.47
N ARG A 108 2.97 -1.57 -8.76
CA ARG A 108 3.65 -2.68 -9.45
C ARG A 108 3.56 -4.02 -8.74
N PHE A 109 3.30 -4.01 -7.43
CA PHE A 109 3.20 -5.23 -6.62
C PHE A 109 1.76 -5.71 -6.42
N LEU A 110 0.79 -5.12 -7.12
CA LEU A 110 -0.60 -5.58 -7.13
C LEU A 110 -0.82 -6.54 -8.30
N GLU A 111 -1.17 -7.79 -8.00
CA GLU A 111 -1.48 -8.83 -8.99
C GLU A 111 -2.78 -9.53 -8.58
N ASN A 112 -3.75 -9.65 -9.50
CA ASN A 112 -5.08 -10.21 -9.22
C ASN A 112 -5.75 -9.61 -7.95
N HIS A 113 -5.59 -8.30 -7.77
CA HIS A 113 -6.04 -7.55 -6.59
C HIS A 113 -5.38 -7.95 -5.25
N GLN A 114 -4.24 -8.64 -5.30
CA GLN A 114 -3.46 -9.08 -4.14
C GLN A 114 -2.07 -8.46 -4.13
N CYS A 115 -1.60 -8.11 -2.93
CA CYS A 115 -0.24 -7.60 -2.75
C CYS A 115 0.75 -8.77 -2.76
N THR A 116 1.67 -8.79 -3.73
CA THR A 116 2.67 -9.86 -3.90
C THR A 116 3.84 -9.77 -2.91
N ILE A 117 3.91 -8.68 -2.15
CA ILE A 117 4.98 -8.36 -1.18
C ILE A 117 4.45 -8.16 0.24
N GLN A 118 3.30 -8.79 0.57
CA GLN A 118 2.55 -8.55 1.80
C GLN A 118 3.40 -8.63 3.09
N ASP A 119 4.36 -9.55 3.14
CA ASP A 119 5.26 -9.83 4.26
C ASP A 119 6.47 -8.89 4.34
N ILE A 120 6.80 -8.18 3.25
CA ILE A 120 7.96 -7.28 3.17
C ILE A 120 7.59 -5.86 2.79
N LYS A 121 6.31 -5.48 2.94
CA LYS A 121 5.81 -4.14 2.62
C LYS A 121 6.68 -3.03 3.22
N PRO A 122 6.83 -1.89 2.54
CA PRO A 122 7.42 -0.72 3.17
C PRO A 122 6.55 -0.26 4.35
N LYS A 123 7.15 0.45 5.30
CA LYS A 123 6.50 0.85 6.57
C LYS A 123 5.13 1.50 6.35
N ILE A 124 5.03 2.47 5.44
CA ILE A 124 3.76 3.15 5.19
C ILE A 124 2.66 2.18 4.74
N CYS A 125 2.97 1.15 3.95
CA CYS A 125 1.99 0.15 3.50
C CYS A 125 1.65 -0.91 4.57
N ALA A 126 2.53 -1.07 5.58
CA ALA A 126 2.27 -1.92 6.73
C ALA A 126 1.42 -1.20 7.78
N ASP A 127 1.72 0.08 8.02
CA ASP A 127 1.15 0.87 9.11
C ASP A 127 -0.12 1.61 8.71
N TYR A 128 -0.32 1.88 7.42
CA TYR A 128 -1.50 2.62 6.94
C TYR A 128 -2.80 1.84 7.15
N LEU A 129 -3.72 2.45 7.89
CA LEU A 129 -5.12 2.07 7.97
C LEU A 129 -5.97 3.23 7.44
N CYS A 130 -6.78 2.97 6.41
CA CYS A 130 -7.81 3.93 6.00
C CYS A 130 -8.91 4.01 7.07
N ASP A 131 -9.72 5.08 7.02
CA ASP A 131 -10.76 5.32 8.04
C ASP A 131 -11.74 4.15 8.17
N HIS A 132 -12.06 3.48 7.07
CA HIS A 132 -12.87 2.26 7.11
C HIS A 132 -12.19 1.14 7.91
N LEU A 133 -10.90 0.87 7.64
CA LEU A 133 -10.14 -0.15 8.37
C LEU A 133 -9.98 0.22 9.85
N LYS A 134 -9.71 1.49 10.17
CA LYS A 134 -9.65 1.98 11.55
C LYS A 134 -10.95 1.68 12.29
N HIS A 135 -12.10 1.99 11.68
CA HIS A 135 -13.40 1.72 12.27
C HIS A 135 -13.65 0.21 12.46
N VAL A 136 -13.35 -0.61 11.46
CA VAL A 136 -13.54 -2.06 11.52
C VAL A 136 -12.63 -2.71 12.57
N VAL A 137 -11.33 -2.37 12.58
CA VAL A 137 -10.38 -2.85 13.57
C VAL A 137 -10.85 -2.46 14.97
N SER A 138 -11.21 -1.19 15.18
CA SER A 138 -11.68 -0.72 16.48
C SER A 138 -12.94 -1.45 16.97
N THR A 139 -13.87 -1.72 16.06
CA THR A 139 -15.10 -2.45 16.39
C THR A 139 -14.82 -3.91 16.77
N VAL A 140 -13.86 -4.57 16.12
CA VAL A 140 -13.59 -6.00 16.34
C VAL A 140 -12.61 -6.25 17.49
N THR A 141 -11.57 -5.43 17.64
CA THR A 141 -10.52 -5.64 18.65
C THR A 141 -10.72 -4.81 19.91
N GLY A 142 -11.57 -3.76 19.86
CA GLY A 142 -11.74 -2.79 20.94
C GLY A 142 -10.59 -1.79 21.07
N GLU A 143 -9.64 -1.79 20.12
CA GLU A 143 -8.52 -0.84 20.10
C GLU A 143 -8.95 0.49 19.47
N SER A 144 -8.59 1.62 20.05
CA SER A 144 -8.63 2.89 19.33
C SER A 144 -7.48 2.89 18.33
N ALA A 145 -7.80 2.95 17.03
CA ALA A 145 -6.83 2.91 15.95
C ALA A 145 -6.10 4.26 15.76
#